data_AF-A0A371IJQ0-F1
#
_entry.id   AF-A0A371IJQ0-F1
#
_cell.length_a   1.000
_cell.length_b   1.000
_cell.length_c   1.000
_cell.angle_alpha   90.00
_cell.angle_beta   90.00
_cell.angle_gamma   90.00
#
_symmetry.space_group_name_H-M   'P 1'
#
loop_
_entity.id
_entity.type
_entity.pdbx_description
1 polymer ?
#
loop_
_entity_poly.entity_id
_entity_poly.type
_entity_poly.pdbx_seq_one_letter_code
_entity_poly.pdbx_strand_id
1 'polypeptide(L)'
;MISKGIVEVSYTDNSPSVYVKIKIKTDRDEVETILSDSHTNIKSVVINGQQVYNSKENNELELRNKEVQNLNIKHLRQTMEEEESEKEKKFDIKDLSFKQLRQIIQDAEPEKTKFTLEGISVNKKAAKEGLNGYGSNLEKTLNSLKEKGVLPDNYITKARIMTAAAADLRMSGGDCPIMTSGGSGNQGIGVILPIAIVAKQENISDERLSKALFFSHAINRYVKEYSGKLSGICGCAIGAAIGATAGITWMIGGDDEQIAGACSNIFANLTGVICDGAKESCSMKLSTSAEESIVSAYLAVNGVISEKNVGIMAETIEYTIKNIGKLSHGAFDKVDDLMLEII
;
A
#
# COMPACT_ATOMS: atom_id res chain seq x y z
N MET A 1 16.06 -23.29 -1.65
CA MET A 1 15.08 -24.40 -1.69
C MET A 1 14.93 -24.95 -3.09
N ILE A 2 14.77 -24.09 -4.11
CA ILE A 2 14.71 -24.49 -5.52
C ILE A 2 15.98 -25.24 -5.97
N SER A 3 17.17 -24.66 -5.77
CA SER A 3 18.44 -25.32 -6.11
C SER A 3 18.71 -26.63 -5.35
N LYS A 4 17.96 -26.89 -4.27
CA LYS A 4 18.02 -28.12 -3.48
C LYS A 4 16.92 -29.12 -3.86
N GLY A 5 16.10 -28.83 -4.88
CA GLY A 5 14.99 -29.69 -5.32
C GLY A 5 13.81 -29.77 -4.33
N ILE A 6 13.75 -28.89 -3.33
CA ILE A 6 12.70 -28.88 -2.30
C ILE A 6 11.44 -28.17 -2.80
N VAL A 7 11.61 -27.21 -3.71
CA VAL A 7 10.52 -26.41 -4.28
C VAL A 7 10.67 -26.42 -5.80
N GLU A 8 9.61 -26.81 -6.49
CA GLU A 8 9.47 -26.70 -7.94
C GLU A 8 8.61 -25.47 -8.26
N VAL A 9 9.04 -24.69 -9.25
CA VAL A 9 8.33 -23.49 -9.71
C VAL A 9 8.17 -23.58 -11.22
N SER A 10 6.93 -23.43 -11.69
CA SER A 10 6.58 -23.34 -13.11
C SER A 10 5.62 -22.18 -13.33
N TYR A 11 5.60 -21.64 -14.54
CA TYR A 11 4.58 -20.68 -14.96
C TYR A 11 3.47 -21.40 -15.72
N THR A 12 2.28 -20.81 -15.75
CA THR A 12 1.14 -21.31 -16.52
C THR A 12 0.66 -20.23 -17.47
N ASP A 13 0.49 -20.59 -18.74
CA ASP A 13 -0.12 -19.73 -19.73
C ASP A 13 -1.62 -19.59 -19.47
N ASN A 14 -2.22 -18.49 -19.93
CA ASN A 14 -3.66 -18.24 -19.90
C ASN A 14 -4.30 -18.34 -18.50
N SER A 15 -3.65 -17.78 -17.48
CA SER A 15 -4.22 -17.69 -16.13
C SER A 15 -5.02 -16.40 -15.89
N PRO A 16 -5.97 -16.40 -14.92
CA PRO A 16 -6.60 -15.16 -14.46
C PRO A 16 -5.56 -14.17 -13.90
N SER A 17 -5.93 -12.88 -13.82
CA SER A 17 -5.07 -11.86 -13.19
C SER A 17 -4.68 -12.28 -11.76
N VAL A 18 -3.38 -12.33 -11.46
CA VAL A 18 -2.81 -12.87 -10.21
C VAL A 18 -3.30 -14.29 -9.96
N TYR A 19 -2.57 -15.29 -10.45
CA TYR A 19 -2.86 -16.70 -10.20
C TYR A 19 -1.68 -17.39 -9.53
N VAL A 20 -1.93 -18.04 -8.40
CA VAL A 20 -0.92 -18.86 -7.72
C VAL A 20 -1.56 -20.19 -7.32
N LYS A 21 -1.00 -21.28 -7.84
CA LYS A 21 -1.29 -22.64 -7.37
C LYS A 21 -0.14 -23.11 -6.52
N ILE A 22 -0.40 -23.38 -5.25
CA ILE A 22 0.59 -23.89 -4.30
C ILE A 22 0.22 -25.32 -3.98
N LYS A 23 1.19 -26.23 -4.12
CA LYS A 23 1.05 -27.63 -3.71
C LYS A 23 2.15 -27.97 -2.73
N ILE A 24 1.78 -28.35 -1.51
CA ILE A 24 2.71 -28.75 -0.44
C ILE A 24 2.45 -30.21 -0.14
N LYS A 25 3.53 -31.00 -0.12
CA LYS A 25 3.48 -32.41 0.26
C LYS A 25 4.39 -32.63 1.47
N THR A 26 3.84 -33.21 2.52
CA THR A 26 4.57 -33.63 3.72
C THR A 26 4.55 -35.15 3.82
N ASP A 27 5.11 -35.69 4.91
CA ASP A 27 5.00 -37.09 5.31
C ASP A 27 3.57 -37.51 5.67
N ARG A 28 2.68 -36.55 5.96
CA ARG A 28 1.31 -36.80 6.43
C ARG A 28 0.25 -36.39 5.42
N ASP A 29 0.42 -35.21 4.83
CA ASP A 29 -0.63 -34.52 4.11
C ASP A 29 -0.12 -33.95 2.78
N GLU A 30 -1.04 -33.89 1.82
CA GLU A 30 -0.88 -33.18 0.56
C GLU A 30 -1.92 -32.07 0.50
N VAL A 31 -1.46 -30.81 0.49
CA VAL A 31 -2.31 -29.63 0.47
C VAL A 31 -2.13 -28.89 -0.84
N GLU A 32 -3.23 -28.61 -1.53
CA GLU A 32 -3.27 -27.79 -2.73
C GLU A 32 -4.16 -26.56 -2.49
N THR A 33 -3.62 -25.37 -2.75
CA THR A 33 -4.33 -24.09 -2.61
C THR A 33 -4.26 -23.33 -3.91
N ILE A 34 -5.40 -22.82 -4.36
CA ILE A 34 -5.48 -21.91 -5.51
C ILE A 34 -5.87 -20.53 -5.00
N LEU A 35 -5.09 -19.53 -5.42
CA LEU A 35 -5.38 -18.11 -5.22
C LEU A 35 -5.52 -17.45 -6.59
N SER A 36 -6.59 -16.70 -6.80
CA SER A 36 -6.80 -15.96 -8.05
C SER A 36 -7.43 -14.58 -7.85
N ASP A 37 -7.27 -13.67 -8.83
CA ASP A 37 -7.89 -12.34 -8.91
C ASP A 37 -7.32 -11.28 -7.94
N SER A 38 -6.77 -11.69 -6.78
CA SER A 38 -6.04 -10.81 -5.86
C SER A 38 -5.16 -11.58 -4.87
N HIS A 39 -4.18 -10.91 -4.26
CA HIS A 39 -3.22 -11.48 -3.29
C HIS A 39 -3.83 -12.09 -2.02
N THR A 40 -5.14 -11.94 -1.77
CA THR A 40 -5.81 -12.45 -0.57
C THR A 40 -7.02 -13.32 -0.90
N ASN A 41 -7.31 -13.56 -2.19
CA ASN A 41 -8.51 -14.26 -2.61
C ASN A 41 -8.22 -15.73 -2.89
N ILE A 42 -8.23 -16.53 -1.82
CA ILE A 42 -8.16 -17.99 -1.91
C ILE A 42 -9.43 -18.46 -2.62
N LYS A 43 -9.27 -19.19 -3.72
CA LYS A 43 -10.37 -19.78 -4.49
C LYS A 43 -10.73 -21.16 -4.01
N SER A 44 -9.72 -21.98 -3.71
CA SER A 44 -9.90 -23.33 -3.22
C SER A 44 -8.76 -23.76 -2.30
N VAL A 45 -9.09 -24.68 -1.38
CA VAL A 45 -8.13 -25.44 -0.60
C VAL A 45 -8.55 -26.91 -0.67
N VAL A 46 -7.61 -27.78 -0.99
CA VAL A 46 -7.77 -29.23 -1.10
C VAL A 46 -6.74 -29.88 -0.19
N ILE A 47 -7.18 -30.77 0.70
CA ILE A 47 -6.32 -31.53 1.62
C ILE A 47 -6.52 -33.01 1.31
N ASN A 48 -5.45 -33.73 0.96
CA ASN A 48 -5.46 -35.16 0.64
C ASN A 48 -6.49 -35.54 -0.43
N GLY A 49 -6.65 -34.67 -1.44
CA GLY A 49 -7.64 -34.84 -2.52
C GLY A 49 -9.08 -34.45 -2.15
N GLN A 50 -9.36 -34.12 -0.89
CA GLN A 50 -10.66 -33.63 -0.45
C GLN A 50 -10.69 -32.09 -0.48
N GLN A 51 -11.62 -31.52 -1.22
CA GLN A 51 -11.83 -30.07 -1.23
C GLN A 51 -12.45 -29.63 0.11
N VAL A 52 -11.73 -28.80 0.86
CA VAL A 52 -12.15 -28.28 2.17
C VAL A 52 -12.62 -26.82 2.10
N TYR A 53 -12.31 -26.12 1.00
CA TYR A 53 -12.76 -24.76 0.76
C TYR A 53 -13.02 -24.50 -0.73
N ASN A 54 -14.10 -23.78 -1.02
CA ASN A 54 -14.44 -23.28 -2.35
C ASN A 54 -15.13 -21.92 -2.25
N SER A 55 -14.56 -20.90 -2.87
CA SER A 55 -15.14 -19.54 -2.88
C SER A 55 -16.50 -19.44 -3.59
N LYS A 56 -16.84 -20.34 -4.52
CA LYS A 56 -18.16 -20.34 -5.18
C LYS A 56 -19.24 -20.99 -4.32
N GLU A 57 -18.96 -22.17 -3.76
CA GLU A 57 -19.93 -22.91 -2.94
C GLU A 57 -20.16 -22.27 -1.57
N ASN A 58 -19.15 -21.62 -0.97
CA ASN A 58 -19.33 -20.90 0.30
C ASN A 58 -20.19 -19.64 0.16
N ASN A 59 -20.11 -18.93 -0.98
CA ASN A 59 -21.03 -17.81 -1.24
C ASN A 59 -22.47 -18.32 -1.40
N GLU A 60 -22.69 -19.46 -2.08
CA GLU A 60 -24.01 -20.10 -2.19
C GLU A 60 -24.53 -20.67 -0.86
N LEU A 61 -23.65 -21.18 0.00
CA LEU A 61 -23.97 -21.62 1.37
C LEU A 61 -24.28 -20.45 2.31
N GLU A 62 -23.58 -19.31 2.21
CA GLU A 62 -23.94 -18.08 2.94
C GLU A 62 -25.28 -17.50 2.47
N LEU A 63 -25.57 -17.57 1.16
CA LEU A 63 -26.87 -17.21 0.58
C LEU A 63 -27.99 -18.15 1.05
N ARG A 64 -27.78 -19.47 1.03
CA ARG A 64 -28.75 -20.47 1.54
C ARG A 64 -28.95 -20.41 3.04
N ASN A 65 -27.91 -20.15 3.84
CA ASN A 65 -28.04 -20.04 5.29
C ASN A 65 -28.83 -18.80 5.72
N LYS A 66 -28.88 -17.74 4.89
CA LYS A 66 -29.80 -16.62 5.07
C LYS A 66 -31.25 -16.97 4.73
N GLU A 67 -31.49 -17.85 3.77
CA GLU A 67 -32.85 -18.28 3.37
C GLU A 67 -33.49 -19.27 4.36
N VAL A 68 -32.71 -20.08 5.07
CA VAL A 68 -33.21 -21.14 5.97
C VAL A 68 -33.62 -20.64 7.37
N GLN A 69 -33.31 -19.39 7.75
CA GLN A 69 -33.72 -18.81 9.04
C GLN A 69 -35.10 -18.11 9.05
N ASN A 70 -35.92 -18.26 7.99
CA ASN A 70 -37.24 -17.62 7.92
C ASN A 70 -38.41 -18.63 7.93
N LEU A 71 -38.70 -19.20 9.10
CA LEU A 71 -39.99 -19.80 9.41
C LEU A 71 -40.75 -18.93 10.42
N ASN A 72 -41.40 -17.88 9.91
CA ASN A 72 -42.68 -17.34 10.41
C ASN A 72 -43.18 -16.22 9.47
N ILE A 73 -43.61 -16.63 8.27
CA ILE A 73 -44.15 -15.75 7.23
C ILE A 73 -45.64 -15.53 7.47
N LYS A 74 -45.98 -14.38 8.08
CA LYS A 74 -47.24 -13.66 7.77
C LYS A 74 -47.24 -12.21 8.23
N HIS A 75 -46.38 -11.81 9.16
CA HIS A 75 -46.28 -10.43 9.62
C HIS A 75 -45.22 -9.58 8.89
N LEU A 76 -44.21 -10.20 8.25
CA LEU A 76 -43.19 -9.46 7.51
C LEU A 76 -43.65 -8.91 6.14
N ARG A 77 -44.77 -9.41 5.59
CA ARG A 77 -45.21 -9.01 4.24
C ARG A 77 -45.74 -7.59 4.15
N GLN A 78 -46.14 -6.96 5.26
CA GLN A 78 -46.57 -5.55 5.25
C GLN A 78 -45.43 -4.56 5.49
N THR A 79 -44.28 -5.01 6.00
CA THR A 79 -43.08 -4.16 6.14
C THR A 79 -42.16 -4.21 4.91
N MET A 80 -42.36 -5.17 4.00
CA MET A 80 -41.48 -5.37 2.83
C MET A 80 -41.94 -4.64 1.55
N GLU A 81 -43.11 -3.99 1.54
CA GLU A 81 -43.55 -3.17 0.39
C GLU A 81 -43.11 -1.70 0.49
N GLU A 82 -42.48 -1.28 1.61
CA GLU A 82 -41.97 0.10 1.79
C GLU A 82 -40.43 0.20 1.70
N GLU A 83 -39.68 -0.90 1.63
CA GLU A 83 -38.20 -0.88 1.56
C GLU A 83 -37.61 -1.04 0.14
N GLU A 84 -38.43 -1.06 -0.90
CA GLU A 84 -37.94 -1.19 -2.29
C GLU A 84 -37.59 0.15 -2.99
N SER A 85 -37.46 1.25 -2.22
CA SER A 85 -37.19 2.58 -2.79
C SER A 85 -35.96 3.34 -2.29
N GLU A 86 -34.93 2.71 -1.69
CA GLU A 86 -33.62 3.36 -1.52
C GLU A 86 -32.45 2.40 -1.77
N LYS A 87 -31.93 2.39 -3.00
CA LYS A 87 -30.57 1.88 -3.25
C LYS A 87 -29.58 2.77 -2.50
N GLU A 88 -29.13 2.36 -1.32
CA GLU A 88 -28.00 3.01 -0.63
C GLU A 88 -26.82 3.13 -1.61
N LYS A 89 -26.42 4.37 -1.94
CA LYS A 89 -25.19 4.62 -2.70
C LYS A 89 -24.02 4.10 -1.87
N LYS A 90 -23.34 3.05 -2.38
CA LYS A 90 -22.08 2.56 -1.81
C LYS A 90 -21.04 3.69 -1.85
N PHE A 91 -20.51 4.06 -0.70
CA PHE A 91 -19.46 5.08 -0.56
C PHE A 91 -18.23 4.76 -1.42
N ASP A 92 -17.77 5.73 -2.20
CA ASP A 92 -16.51 5.69 -2.94
C ASP A 92 -15.60 6.83 -2.46
N ILE A 93 -14.37 6.50 -2.05
CA ILE A 93 -13.40 7.49 -1.57
C ILE A 93 -13.06 8.53 -2.66
N LYS A 94 -13.24 8.18 -3.94
CA LYS A 94 -13.03 9.08 -5.10
C LYS A 94 -14.04 10.22 -5.18
N ASP A 95 -15.12 10.16 -4.41
CA ASP A 95 -16.11 11.23 -4.31
C ASP A 95 -15.67 12.35 -3.36
N LEU A 96 -14.54 12.17 -2.65
CA LEU A 96 -13.98 13.14 -1.72
C LEU A 96 -12.70 13.79 -2.27
N SER A 97 -12.53 15.08 -2.06
CA SER A 97 -11.24 15.77 -2.26
C SER A 97 -10.26 15.48 -1.13
N PHE A 98 -8.97 15.79 -1.35
CA PHE A 98 -7.95 15.71 -0.30
C PHE A 98 -8.33 16.57 0.92
N LYS A 99 -8.87 17.75 0.66
CA LYS A 99 -9.37 18.67 1.68
C LYS A 99 -10.47 18.04 2.53
N GLN A 100 -11.48 17.44 1.90
CA GLN A 100 -12.57 16.77 2.62
C GLN A 100 -12.07 15.59 3.44
N LEU A 101 -11.17 14.76 2.89
CA LEU A 101 -10.55 13.66 3.62
C LEU A 101 -9.80 14.16 4.86
N ARG A 102 -8.96 15.20 4.70
CA ARG A 102 -8.25 15.82 5.83
C ARG A 102 -9.24 16.35 6.88
N GLN A 103 -10.28 17.08 6.48
CA GLN A 103 -11.27 17.64 7.41
C GLN A 103 -11.96 16.55 8.23
N ILE A 104 -12.47 15.51 7.57
CA ILE A 104 -13.14 14.38 8.22
C ILE A 104 -12.22 13.74 9.28
N ILE A 105 -10.93 13.58 8.96
CA ILE A 105 -9.97 12.92 9.85
C ILE A 105 -9.49 13.85 10.97
N GLN A 106 -9.32 15.13 10.68
CA GLN A 106 -8.98 16.14 11.67
C GLN A 106 -10.06 16.26 12.75
N ASP A 107 -11.33 16.25 12.32
CA ASP A 107 -12.50 16.42 13.19
C ASP A 107 -12.92 15.10 13.87
N ALA A 108 -12.34 13.97 13.46
CA ALA A 108 -12.59 12.68 14.10
C ALA A 108 -12.09 12.65 15.55
N GLU A 109 -12.85 11.94 16.39
CA GLU A 109 -12.44 11.62 17.76
C GLU A 109 -11.10 10.88 17.77
N PRO A 110 -10.16 11.23 18.67
CA PRO A 110 -8.82 10.62 18.70
C PRO A 110 -8.81 9.09 18.76
N GLU A 111 -9.76 8.50 19.48
CA GLU A 111 -9.84 7.04 19.62
C GLU A 111 -10.13 6.31 18.30
N LYS A 112 -10.71 6.99 17.30
CA LYS A 112 -10.96 6.41 15.96
C LYS A 112 -9.69 6.26 15.12
N THR A 113 -8.64 7.02 15.40
CA THR A 113 -7.37 6.96 14.65
C THR A 113 -6.23 6.34 15.45
N LYS A 114 -6.36 6.25 16.77
CA LYS A 114 -5.31 5.77 17.69
C LYS A 114 -4.74 4.40 17.35
N PHE A 115 -5.55 3.49 16.80
CA PHE A 115 -5.09 2.15 16.38
C PHE A 115 -3.94 2.20 15.36
N THR A 116 -3.84 3.28 14.57
CA THR A 116 -2.76 3.45 13.58
C THR A 116 -1.37 3.51 14.20
N LEU A 117 -1.26 3.89 15.48
CA LEU A 117 0.00 3.93 16.21
C LEU A 117 0.62 2.53 16.37
N GLU A 118 -0.20 1.47 16.38
CA GLU A 118 0.28 0.08 16.39
C GLU A 118 1.16 -0.20 15.17
N GLY A 119 0.80 0.33 14.00
CA GLY A 119 1.56 0.19 12.76
C GLY A 119 3.00 0.70 12.89
N ILE A 120 3.22 1.73 13.70
CA ILE A 120 4.58 2.23 14.01
C ILE A 120 5.38 1.14 14.72
N SER A 121 4.80 0.51 15.74
CA SER A 121 5.48 -0.51 16.54
C SER A 121 5.86 -1.72 15.68
N VAL A 122 4.90 -2.23 14.91
CA VAL A 122 5.08 -3.37 14.01
C VAL A 122 6.18 -3.09 12.99
N ASN A 123 6.08 -1.98 12.25
CA ASN A 123 7.02 -1.69 11.17
C ASN A 123 8.40 -1.27 11.70
N LYS A 124 8.49 -0.63 12.87
CA LYS A 124 9.79 -0.35 13.52
C LYS A 124 10.47 -1.63 13.99
N LYS A 125 9.72 -2.63 14.45
CA LYS A 125 10.28 -3.95 14.82
C LYS A 125 10.89 -4.62 13.60
N ALA A 126 10.17 -4.64 12.49
CA ALA A 126 10.69 -5.16 11.22
C ALA A 126 11.90 -4.38 10.71
N ALA A 127 11.89 -3.05 10.77
CA ALA A 127 13.05 -2.25 10.40
C ALA A 127 14.27 -2.56 11.26
N LYS A 128 14.10 -2.72 12.57
CA LYS A 128 15.19 -3.09 13.49
C LYS A 128 15.75 -4.48 13.19
N GLU A 129 14.89 -5.45 12.93
CA GLU A 129 15.33 -6.78 12.50
C GLU A 129 16.10 -6.71 11.18
N GLY A 130 15.61 -5.93 10.23
CA GLY A 130 16.28 -5.69 8.94
C GLY A 130 17.69 -5.13 9.04
N LEU A 131 18.06 -4.46 10.14
CA LEU A 131 19.43 -3.96 10.37
C LEU A 131 20.47 -5.08 10.56
N ASN A 132 20.04 -6.32 10.80
CA ASN A 132 20.94 -7.47 10.87
C ASN A 132 21.49 -7.87 9.47
N GLY A 133 20.91 -7.33 8.40
CA GLY A 133 21.29 -7.59 7.01
C GLY A 133 20.44 -8.64 6.33
N TYR A 134 19.74 -8.21 5.30
CA TYR A 134 18.88 -9.02 4.46
C TYR A 134 19.02 -8.59 3.00
N GLY A 135 18.73 -9.48 2.07
CA GLY A 135 18.63 -9.17 0.64
C GLY A 135 19.85 -8.44 0.10
N SER A 136 19.63 -7.22 -0.40
CA SER A 136 20.67 -6.39 -1.01
C SER A 136 21.66 -5.77 -0.02
N ASN A 137 21.42 -5.90 1.29
CA ASN A 137 22.18 -5.21 2.36
C ASN A 137 22.25 -3.69 2.13
N LEU A 138 21.17 -3.09 1.62
CA LEU A 138 21.14 -1.67 1.29
C LEU A 138 21.28 -0.83 2.55
N GLU A 139 20.66 -1.25 3.66
CA GLU A 139 20.72 -0.56 4.94
C GLU A 139 22.14 -0.52 5.52
N LYS A 140 22.91 -1.62 5.43
CA LYS A 140 24.32 -1.66 5.84
C LYS A 140 25.17 -0.72 5.01
N THR A 141 24.95 -0.72 3.70
CA THR A 141 25.69 0.16 2.77
C THR A 141 25.37 1.63 3.04
N LEU A 142 24.10 1.98 3.21
CA LEU A 142 23.67 3.34 3.56
C LEU A 142 24.22 3.79 4.93
N ASN A 143 24.25 2.90 5.93
CA ASN A 143 24.89 3.17 7.22
C ASN A 143 26.39 3.43 7.06
N SER A 144 27.11 2.60 6.28
CA SER A 144 28.54 2.82 6.02
C SER A 144 28.80 4.15 5.31
N LEU A 145 27.97 4.52 4.34
CA LEU A 145 28.07 5.82 3.65
C LEU A 145 27.84 6.99 4.62
N LYS A 146 26.91 6.83 5.57
CA LYS A 146 26.66 7.80 6.64
C LYS A 146 27.86 7.93 7.58
N GLU A 147 28.42 6.82 8.05
CA GLU A 147 29.61 6.78 8.93
C GLU A 147 30.85 7.39 8.27
N LYS A 148 30.99 7.23 6.95
CA LYS A 148 32.06 7.82 6.15
C LYS A 148 31.82 9.30 5.81
N GLY A 149 30.69 9.87 6.22
CA GLY A 149 30.34 11.27 5.94
C GLY A 149 29.91 11.54 4.49
N VAL A 150 29.63 10.50 3.69
CA VAL A 150 29.09 10.65 2.32
C VAL A 150 27.60 11.00 2.37
N LEU A 151 26.85 10.35 3.27
CA LEU A 151 25.47 10.72 3.58
C LEU A 151 25.44 11.51 4.90
N PRO A 152 24.59 12.53 5.03
CA PRO A 152 24.46 13.29 6.27
C PRO A 152 23.87 12.42 7.37
N ASP A 153 24.35 12.57 8.61
CA ASP A 153 23.75 11.90 9.77
C ASP A 153 22.55 12.70 10.30
N ASN A 154 21.41 12.53 9.65
CA ASN A 154 20.16 13.23 10.01
C ASN A 154 18.94 12.29 9.92
N TYR A 155 17.77 12.81 10.30
CA TYR A 155 16.53 12.04 10.32
C TYR A 155 16.03 11.65 8.91
N ILE A 156 16.42 12.37 7.86
CA ILE A 156 16.10 12.04 6.47
C ILE A 156 16.87 10.79 6.06
N THR A 157 18.20 10.76 6.26
CA THR A 157 19.04 9.58 6.05
C THR A 157 18.58 8.40 6.90
N LYS A 158 18.15 8.67 8.14
CA LYS A 158 17.55 7.63 9.00
C LYS A 158 16.27 7.05 8.41
N ALA A 159 15.41 7.87 7.79
CA ALA A 159 14.21 7.39 7.11
C ALA A 159 14.54 6.47 5.94
N ARG A 160 15.57 6.81 5.15
CA ARG A 160 16.10 5.93 4.09
C ARG A 160 16.53 4.58 4.64
N ILE A 161 17.39 4.58 5.65
CA ILE A 161 17.99 3.37 6.23
C ILE A 161 16.93 2.47 6.84
N MET A 162 16.04 3.02 7.67
CA MET A 162 15.00 2.22 8.35
C MET A 162 13.98 1.64 7.36
N THR A 163 13.64 2.42 6.33
CA THR A 163 12.74 1.97 5.26
C THR A 163 13.39 0.87 4.41
N ALA A 164 14.66 1.05 4.03
CA ALA A 164 15.44 0.04 3.32
C ALA A 164 15.52 -1.27 4.11
N ALA A 165 15.86 -1.20 5.41
CA ALA A 165 16.00 -2.36 6.28
C ALA A 165 14.71 -3.19 6.37
N ALA A 166 13.56 -2.54 6.61
CA ALA A 166 12.28 -3.24 6.66
C ALA A 166 11.88 -3.84 5.31
N ALA A 167 12.18 -3.13 4.21
CA ALA A 167 11.88 -3.61 2.87
C ALA A 167 12.77 -4.79 2.47
N ASP A 168 14.08 -4.73 2.72
CA ASP A 168 15.02 -5.83 2.45
C ASP A 168 14.63 -7.07 3.27
N LEU A 169 14.31 -6.91 4.56
CA LEU A 169 13.80 -8.01 5.39
C LEU A 169 12.58 -8.68 4.75
N ARG A 170 11.56 -7.88 4.41
CA ARG A 170 10.32 -8.39 3.81
C ARG A 170 10.58 -9.07 2.46
N MET A 171 11.34 -8.42 1.58
CA MET A 171 11.58 -8.91 0.22
C MET A 171 12.47 -10.14 0.18
N SER A 172 13.26 -10.37 1.23
CA SER A 172 14.10 -11.57 1.38
C SER A 172 13.39 -12.73 2.08
N GLY A 173 12.09 -12.58 2.41
CA GLY A 173 11.32 -13.60 3.10
C GLY A 173 11.61 -13.72 4.60
N GLY A 174 12.07 -12.64 5.23
CA GLY A 174 12.27 -12.60 6.67
C GLY A 174 10.96 -12.77 7.45
N ASP A 175 11.02 -13.49 8.56
CA ASP A 175 9.87 -13.81 9.40
C ASP A 175 9.54 -12.68 10.38
N CYS A 176 8.95 -11.59 9.86
CA CYS A 176 8.51 -10.47 10.68
C CYS A 176 7.20 -9.88 10.14
N PRO A 177 6.20 -9.61 11.01
CA PRO A 177 4.96 -8.97 10.58
C PRO A 177 5.20 -7.55 10.07
N ILE A 178 4.45 -7.16 9.05
CA ILE A 178 4.46 -5.81 8.47
C ILE A 178 3.02 -5.30 8.43
N MET A 179 2.76 -4.13 9.04
CA MET A 179 1.50 -3.42 8.85
C MET A 179 1.43 -2.92 7.41
N THR A 180 0.33 -3.23 6.73
CA THR A 180 0.15 -2.91 5.32
C THR A 180 -0.51 -1.54 5.12
N SER A 181 -0.33 -0.95 3.94
CA SER A 181 -1.15 0.16 3.46
C SER A 181 -1.66 -0.21 2.07
N GLY A 182 -2.93 0.07 1.78
CA GLY A 182 -3.53 -0.30 0.50
C GLY A 182 -3.42 -1.80 0.15
N GLY A 183 -3.25 -2.69 1.13
CA GLY A 183 -3.05 -4.13 0.92
C GLY A 183 -1.62 -4.54 0.52
N SER A 184 -0.62 -3.65 0.64
CA SER A 184 0.80 -3.98 0.40
C SER A 184 1.65 -3.65 1.63
N GLY A 185 2.49 -4.61 2.03
CA GLY A 185 3.44 -4.43 3.14
C GLY A 185 4.50 -3.37 2.81
N ASN A 186 5.04 -3.36 1.59
CA ASN A 186 5.99 -2.35 1.14
C ASN A 186 5.37 -0.93 1.17
N GLN A 187 4.10 -0.80 0.78
CA GLN A 187 3.41 0.49 0.90
C GLN A 187 3.20 0.88 2.37
N GLY A 188 2.92 -0.08 3.25
CA GLY A 188 2.84 0.17 4.69
C GLY A 188 4.16 0.65 5.29
N ILE A 189 5.28 0.03 4.91
CA ILE A 189 6.63 0.47 5.29
C ILE A 189 6.87 1.92 4.83
N GLY A 190 6.61 2.20 3.54
CA GLY A 190 6.83 3.52 2.93
C GLY A 190 5.92 4.62 3.48
N VAL A 191 4.71 4.29 3.94
CA VAL A 191 3.83 5.25 4.61
C VAL A 191 4.27 5.48 6.05
N ILE A 192 4.39 4.42 6.84
CA ILE A 192 4.45 4.52 8.30
C ILE A 192 5.80 5.00 8.80
N LEU A 193 6.91 4.46 8.27
CA LEU A 193 8.25 4.73 8.83
C LEU A 193 8.69 6.18 8.63
N PRO A 194 8.53 6.81 7.44
CA PRO A 194 8.90 8.21 7.27
C PRO A 194 8.12 9.14 8.20
N ILE A 195 6.80 8.95 8.30
CA ILE A 195 5.94 9.74 9.19
C ILE A 195 6.39 9.59 10.66
N ALA A 196 6.61 8.35 11.11
CA ALA A 196 7.02 8.10 12.50
C ALA A 196 8.40 8.66 12.85
N ILE A 197 9.28 8.84 11.85
CA ILE A 197 10.61 9.44 12.02
C ILE A 197 10.50 10.97 12.09
N VAL A 198 9.72 11.59 11.20
CA VAL A 198 9.48 13.04 11.24
C VAL A 198 8.72 13.43 12.51
N ALA A 199 7.71 12.66 12.91
CA ALA A 199 6.95 12.91 14.13
C ALA A 199 7.84 12.96 15.38
N LYS A 200 8.84 12.05 15.44
CA LYS A 200 9.84 12.06 16.52
C LYS A 200 10.75 13.28 16.44
N GLN A 201 11.17 13.68 15.23
CA GLN A 201 12.03 14.84 15.02
C GLN A 201 11.33 16.15 15.43
N GLU A 202 10.07 16.29 15.07
CA GLU A 202 9.25 17.49 15.28
C GLU A 202 8.49 17.49 16.61
N ASN A 203 8.73 16.50 17.48
CA ASN A 203 8.07 16.33 18.79
C ASN A 203 6.53 16.36 18.71
N ILE A 204 5.97 15.68 17.71
CA ILE A 204 4.53 15.64 17.45
C ILE A 204 3.81 14.76 18.49
N SER A 205 2.63 15.19 18.94
CA SER A 205 1.79 14.43 19.87
C SER A 205 1.20 13.17 19.22
N ASP A 206 0.96 12.14 20.04
CA ASP A 206 0.37 10.88 19.57
C ASP A 206 -1.01 11.06 18.91
N GLU A 207 -1.82 12.01 19.39
CA GLU A 207 -3.10 12.33 18.75
C GLU A 207 -2.91 12.80 17.31
N ARG A 208 -2.06 13.81 17.11
CA ARG A 208 -1.79 14.37 15.78
C ARG A 208 -1.10 13.34 14.88
N LEU A 209 -0.16 12.58 15.42
CA LEU A 209 0.51 11.49 14.72
C LEU A 209 -0.48 10.42 14.25
N SER A 210 -1.42 10.01 15.10
CA SER A 210 -2.41 8.99 14.73
C SER A 210 -3.33 9.47 13.60
N LYS A 211 -3.77 10.74 13.64
CA LYS A 211 -4.57 11.36 12.58
C LYS A 211 -3.77 11.50 11.28
N ALA A 212 -2.48 11.85 11.37
CA ALA A 212 -1.59 11.95 10.21
C ALA A 212 -1.39 10.58 9.54
N LEU A 213 -1.17 9.53 10.32
CA LEU A 213 -1.06 8.17 9.80
C LEU A 213 -2.35 7.71 9.10
N PHE A 214 -3.49 7.94 9.73
CA PHE A 214 -4.78 7.57 9.14
C PHE A 214 -5.03 8.35 7.84
N PHE A 215 -4.73 9.64 7.80
CA PHE A 215 -4.78 10.46 6.59
C PHE A 215 -3.86 9.93 5.49
N SER A 216 -2.61 9.58 5.81
CA SER A 216 -1.68 8.99 4.85
C SER A 216 -2.15 7.66 4.28
N HIS A 217 -2.76 6.81 5.11
CA HIS A 217 -3.36 5.56 4.64
C HIS A 217 -4.55 5.82 3.70
N ALA A 218 -5.41 6.78 4.03
CA ALA A 218 -6.53 7.18 3.18
C ALA A 218 -6.04 7.75 1.83
N ILE A 219 -5.02 8.60 1.83
CA ILE A 219 -4.43 9.15 0.60
C ILE A 219 -3.75 8.08 -0.25
N ASN A 220 -2.97 7.17 0.35
CA ASN A 220 -2.40 6.05 -0.39
C ASN A 220 -3.52 5.17 -1.01
N ARG A 221 -4.61 4.94 -0.28
CA ARG A 221 -5.76 4.23 -0.82
C ARG A 221 -6.43 5.01 -1.96
N TYR A 222 -6.60 6.32 -1.81
CA TYR A 222 -7.19 7.19 -2.81
C TYR A 222 -6.43 7.10 -4.14
N VAL A 223 -5.10 7.24 -4.12
CA VAL A 223 -4.26 7.09 -5.33
C VAL A 223 -4.44 5.71 -5.96
N LYS A 224 -4.50 4.66 -5.13
CA LYS A 224 -4.65 3.28 -5.60
C LYS A 224 -5.98 3.02 -6.33
N GLU A 225 -7.06 3.69 -5.93
CA GLU A 225 -8.35 3.60 -6.64
C GLU A 225 -8.29 4.15 -8.07
N TYR A 226 -7.34 5.04 -8.37
CA TYR A 226 -7.11 5.58 -9.71
C TYR A 226 -6.03 4.85 -10.50
N SER A 227 -4.99 4.30 -9.85
CA SER A 227 -3.94 3.55 -10.54
C SER A 227 -4.34 2.11 -10.86
N GLY A 228 -5.31 1.55 -10.14
CA GLY A 228 -5.72 0.15 -10.24
C GLY A 228 -4.97 -0.76 -9.27
N LYS A 229 -5.44 -2.02 -9.16
CA LYS A 229 -4.84 -3.05 -8.28
C LYS A 229 -3.51 -3.57 -8.81
N LEU A 230 -3.39 -3.67 -10.13
CA LEU A 230 -2.21 -4.03 -10.89
C LEU A 230 -1.89 -2.83 -11.77
N SER A 231 -0.67 -2.33 -11.68
CA SER A 231 -0.21 -1.15 -12.38
C SER A 231 1.29 -1.31 -12.60
N GLY A 232 1.75 -1.02 -13.81
CA GLY A 232 3.18 -0.92 -14.09
C GLY A 232 3.84 0.32 -13.45
N ILE A 233 3.09 1.20 -12.80
CA ILE A 233 3.60 2.25 -11.91
C ILE A 233 3.84 1.66 -10.51
N CYS A 234 5.03 1.85 -9.91
CA CYS A 234 5.33 1.32 -8.56
C CYS A 234 4.53 2.05 -7.50
N GLY A 235 3.40 1.44 -7.09
CA GLY A 235 2.62 1.91 -5.95
C GLY A 235 3.41 1.94 -4.63
N CYS A 236 4.47 1.13 -4.53
CA CYS A 236 5.44 1.16 -3.45
C CYS A 236 6.20 2.50 -3.34
N ALA A 237 6.69 3.01 -4.46
CA ALA A 237 7.50 4.21 -4.51
C ALA A 237 6.62 5.44 -4.56
N ILE A 238 5.60 5.42 -5.42
CA ILE A 238 4.79 6.61 -5.72
C ILE A 238 3.58 6.68 -4.79
N GLY A 239 2.74 5.64 -4.75
CA GLY A 239 1.53 5.65 -3.92
C GLY A 239 1.83 5.85 -2.42
N ALA A 240 2.79 5.08 -1.90
CA ALA A 240 3.21 5.21 -0.51
C ALA A 240 3.85 6.57 -0.23
N ALA A 241 4.65 7.12 -1.15
CA ALA A 241 5.24 8.45 -0.98
C ALA A 241 4.17 9.54 -0.97
N ILE A 242 3.18 9.51 -1.87
CA ILE A 242 2.08 10.47 -1.88
C ILE A 242 1.33 10.45 -0.54
N GLY A 243 1.05 9.25 -0.01
CA GLY A 243 0.46 9.10 1.32
C GLY A 243 1.35 9.66 2.43
N ALA A 244 2.63 9.28 2.46
CA ALA A 244 3.60 9.73 3.46
C ALA A 244 3.76 11.26 3.43
N THR A 245 3.97 11.84 2.26
CA THR A 245 4.10 13.28 2.05
C THR A 245 2.86 14.04 2.51
N ALA A 246 1.65 13.61 2.12
CA ALA A 246 0.41 14.28 2.56
C ALA A 246 0.30 14.33 4.09
N GLY A 247 0.58 13.20 4.76
CA GLY A 247 0.55 13.12 6.21
C GLY A 247 1.65 13.92 6.87
N ILE A 248 2.88 13.89 6.35
CA ILE A 248 4.00 14.68 6.87
C ILE A 248 3.68 16.16 6.75
N THR A 249 3.27 16.63 5.56
CA THR A 249 2.94 18.05 5.32
C THR A 249 1.85 18.53 6.27
N TRP A 250 0.75 17.77 6.39
CA TRP A 250 -0.30 18.12 7.35
C TRP A 250 0.22 18.10 8.79
N MET A 251 0.96 17.06 9.17
CA MET A 251 1.48 16.87 10.53
C MET A 251 2.41 18.01 10.96
N ILE A 252 3.22 18.57 10.06
CA ILE A 252 4.12 19.70 10.37
C ILE A 252 3.46 21.07 10.21
N GLY A 253 2.15 21.11 9.96
CA GLY A 253 1.35 22.36 9.99
C GLY A 253 1.02 22.95 8.62
N GLY A 254 1.27 22.21 7.53
CA GLY A 254 0.94 22.67 6.19
C GLY A 254 -0.57 22.72 5.92
N ASP A 255 -0.97 23.68 5.08
CA ASP A 255 -2.36 23.87 4.65
C ASP A 255 -2.77 22.97 3.47
N ASP A 256 -4.02 23.09 3.01
CA ASP A 256 -4.56 22.28 1.90
C ASP A 256 -3.79 22.49 0.58
N GLU A 257 -3.27 23.70 0.32
CA GLU A 257 -2.48 24.00 -0.89
C GLU A 257 -1.10 23.36 -0.79
N GLN A 258 -0.45 23.45 0.37
CA GLN A 258 0.85 22.83 0.61
C GLN A 258 0.76 21.31 0.62
N ILE A 259 -0.31 20.71 1.14
CA ILE A 259 -0.54 19.25 1.04
C ILE A 259 -0.64 18.84 -0.43
N ALA A 260 -1.49 19.51 -1.20
CA ALA A 260 -1.65 19.22 -2.63
C ALA A 260 -0.33 19.44 -3.39
N GLY A 261 0.38 20.52 -3.09
CA GLY A 261 1.66 20.88 -3.70
C GLY A 261 2.78 19.90 -3.40
N ALA A 262 2.85 19.40 -2.16
CA ALA A 262 3.84 18.40 -1.76
C ALA A 262 3.62 17.07 -2.51
N CYS A 263 2.36 16.63 -2.62
CA CYS A 263 2.02 15.45 -3.43
C CYS A 263 2.31 15.69 -4.92
N SER A 264 2.08 16.90 -5.42
CA SER A 264 2.44 17.29 -6.78
C SER A 264 3.94 17.18 -7.04
N ASN A 265 4.78 17.59 -6.09
CA ASN A 265 6.24 17.44 -6.19
C ASN A 265 6.65 15.97 -6.31
N ILE A 266 6.02 15.07 -5.56
CA ILE A 266 6.27 13.63 -5.68
C ILE A 266 5.89 13.11 -7.05
N PHE A 267 4.75 13.52 -7.62
CA PHE A 267 4.41 13.10 -8.98
C PHE A 267 5.39 13.67 -10.01
N ALA A 268 5.79 14.93 -9.90
CA ALA A 268 6.78 15.53 -10.78
C ALA A 268 8.14 14.80 -10.72
N ASN A 269 8.53 14.31 -9.54
CA ASN A 269 9.82 13.66 -9.32
C ASN A 269 9.82 12.15 -9.65
N LEU A 270 8.80 11.42 -9.20
CA LEU A 270 8.84 9.95 -9.12
C LEU A 270 7.91 9.21 -10.10
N THR A 271 7.07 9.88 -10.90
CA THR A 271 6.05 9.18 -11.73
C THR A 271 6.60 8.08 -12.65
N GLY A 272 7.84 8.20 -13.11
CA GLY A 272 8.50 7.22 -13.99
C GLY A 272 9.02 5.95 -13.29
N VAL A 273 8.85 5.79 -11.97
CA VAL A 273 9.34 4.59 -11.27
C VAL A 273 8.44 3.39 -11.58
N ILE A 274 8.97 2.46 -12.40
CA ILE A 274 8.27 1.27 -12.88
C ILE A 274 8.12 0.21 -11.77
N CYS A 275 6.99 -0.48 -11.75
CA CYS A 275 6.75 -1.70 -10.98
C CYS A 275 7.10 -2.91 -11.82
N ASP A 276 8.24 -3.53 -11.53
CA ASP A 276 8.77 -4.68 -12.27
C ASP A 276 8.76 -5.95 -11.40
N GLY A 277 7.70 -6.09 -10.59
CA GLY A 277 7.51 -7.20 -9.67
C GLY A 277 8.14 -7.00 -8.30
N ALA A 278 7.77 -7.90 -7.39
CA ALA A 278 8.22 -7.88 -6.02
C ALA A 278 9.59 -8.59 -5.90
N LYS A 279 10.67 -7.80 -5.85
CA LYS A 279 12.06 -8.26 -5.66
C LYS A 279 12.89 -7.36 -4.73
N GLU A 280 14.15 -7.71 -4.44
CA GLU A 280 15.00 -6.96 -3.52
C GLU A 280 15.12 -5.47 -3.89
N SER A 281 15.09 -5.10 -5.18
CA SER A 281 15.17 -3.70 -5.61
C SER A 281 14.03 -2.79 -5.13
N CYS A 282 12.95 -3.36 -4.57
CA CYS A 282 11.92 -2.59 -3.86
C CYS A 282 12.49 -1.82 -2.66
N SER A 283 13.54 -2.32 -2.00
CA SER A 283 14.18 -1.62 -0.88
C SER A 283 14.86 -0.32 -1.33
N MET A 284 15.49 -0.32 -2.51
CA MET A 284 16.04 0.89 -3.13
C MET A 284 14.95 1.91 -3.45
N LYS A 285 13.87 1.45 -4.11
CA LYS A 285 12.73 2.31 -4.48
C LYS A 285 12.08 2.95 -3.26
N LEU A 286 11.82 2.16 -2.21
CA LEU A 286 11.26 2.66 -0.96
C LEU A 286 12.23 3.57 -0.19
N SER A 287 13.54 3.27 -0.20
CA SER A 287 14.57 4.11 0.43
C SER A 287 14.60 5.52 -0.18
N THR A 288 14.63 5.62 -1.52
CA THR A 288 14.54 6.91 -2.23
C THR A 288 13.23 7.61 -1.93
N SER A 289 12.12 6.89 -2.01
CA SER A 289 10.78 7.46 -1.80
C SER A 289 10.58 7.98 -0.38
N ALA A 290 11.18 7.35 0.63
CA ALA A 290 11.12 7.79 2.03
C ALA A 290 11.80 9.14 2.25
N GLU A 291 12.97 9.37 1.64
CA GLU A 291 13.63 10.67 1.66
C GLU A 291 12.80 11.71 0.91
N GLU A 292 12.41 11.41 -0.34
CA GLU A 292 11.66 12.33 -1.17
C GLU A 292 10.32 12.73 -0.54
N SER A 293 9.71 11.80 0.22
CA SER A 293 8.46 12.08 0.92
C SER A 293 8.62 13.20 1.95
N ILE A 294 9.74 13.17 2.67
CA ILE A 294 10.09 14.15 3.69
C ILE A 294 10.50 15.46 3.00
N VAL A 295 11.43 15.40 2.06
CA VAL A 295 11.94 16.58 1.35
C VAL A 295 10.81 17.32 0.65
N SER A 296 9.92 16.63 -0.07
CA SER A 296 8.78 17.24 -0.76
C SER A 296 7.80 17.93 0.19
N ALA A 297 7.60 17.39 1.39
CA ALA A 297 6.78 18.03 2.41
C ALA A 297 7.42 19.34 2.90
N TYR A 298 8.71 19.32 3.25
CA TYR A 298 9.43 20.53 3.66
C TYR A 298 9.54 21.56 2.53
N LEU A 299 9.71 21.14 1.28
CA LEU A 299 9.70 22.05 0.12
C LEU A 299 8.36 22.79 -0.01
N ALA A 300 7.24 22.06 0.04
CA ALA A 300 5.93 22.66 -0.13
C ALA A 300 5.56 23.62 1.01
N VAL A 301 5.87 23.27 2.27
CA VAL A 301 5.63 24.20 3.40
C VAL A 301 6.49 25.45 3.34
N ASN A 302 7.61 25.42 2.60
CA ASN A 302 8.46 26.56 2.32
C ASN A 302 8.17 27.21 0.95
N GLY A 303 7.03 26.91 0.34
CA GLY A 303 6.55 27.58 -0.89
C GLY A 303 7.12 27.04 -2.21
N VAL A 304 7.84 25.91 -2.18
CA VAL A 304 8.36 25.26 -3.40
C VAL A 304 7.38 24.18 -3.86
N ILE A 305 6.61 24.48 -4.89
CA ILE A 305 5.60 23.59 -5.48
C ILE A 305 5.79 23.57 -7.01
N SER A 306 5.69 22.39 -7.60
CA SER A 306 5.79 22.17 -9.04
C SER A 306 4.70 22.92 -9.80
N GLU A 307 5.04 23.42 -10.99
CA GLU A 307 4.11 24.17 -11.83
C GLU A 307 2.93 23.30 -12.30
N LYS A 308 1.73 23.91 -12.29
CA LYS A 308 0.49 23.27 -12.73
C LYS A 308 0.41 23.26 -14.25
N ASN A 309 -0.36 22.31 -14.81
CA ASN A 309 -0.64 22.22 -16.25
C ASN A 309 0.59 22.01 -17.15
N VAL A 310 1.65 21.41 -16.61
CA VAL A 310 2.85 21.01 -17.36
C VAL A 310 3.03 19.50 -17.31
N GLY A 311 3.06 18.85 -18.48
CA GLY A 311 3.21 17.40 -18.59
C GLY A 311 2.06 16.63 -17.93
N ILE A 312 2.38 15.79 -16.94
CA ILE A 312 1.38 15.01 -16.17
C ILE A 312 0.63 15.85 -15.13
N MET A 313 1.18 17.01 -14.75
CA MET A 313 0.65 17.86 -13.69
C MET A 313 -0.58 18.61 -14.17
N ALA A 314 -1.67 18.52 -13.41
CA ALA A 314 -2.91 19.24 -13.69
C ALA A 314 -3.10 20.44 -12.75
N GLU A 315 -4.21 21.15 -12.91
CA GLU A 315 -4.58 22.29 -12.06
C GLU A 315 -4.78 21.90 -10.59
N THR A 316 -5.29 20.69 -10.32
CA THR A 316 -5.45 20.14 -8.96
C THR A 316 -4.77 18.79 -8.80
N ILE A 317 -4.52 18.40 -7.55
CA ILE A 317 -3.92 17.10 -7.24
C ILE A 317 -4.85 15.95 -7.65
N GLU A 318 -6.17 16.10 -7.50
CA GLU A 318 -7.14 15.09 -7.92
C GLU A 318 -7.12 14.88 -9.45
N TYR A 319 -7.01 15.95 -10.23
CA TYR A 319 -6.84 15.83 -11.68
C TYR A 319 -5.49 15.25 -12.08
N THR A 320 -4.42 15.57 -11.34
CA THR A 320 -3.10 14.95 -11.53
C THR A 320 -3.18 13.45 -11.28
N ILE A 321 -3.82 13.01 -10.19
CA ILE A 321 -4.04 11.59 -9.89
C ILE A 321 -4.88 10.90 -10.98
N LYS A 322 -5.90 11.59 -11.53
CA LYS A 322 -6.66 11.09 -12.70
C LYS A 322 -5.77 10.92 -13.93
N ASN A 323 -4.84 11.84 -14.19
CA ASN A 323 -3.87 11.71 -15.28
C ASN A 323 -2.93 10.52 -15.07
N ILE A 324 -2.45 10.32 -13.83
CA ILE A 324 -1.67 9.13 -13.46
C ILE A 324 -2.46 7.85 -13.68
N GLY A 325 -3.75 7.85 -13.31
CA GLY A 325 -4.65 6.73 -13.59
C GLY A 325 -4.77 6.46 -15.09
N LYS A 326 -4.91 7.49 -15.92
CA LYS A 326 -4.92 7.33 -17.39
C LYS A 326 -3.59 6.77 -17.92
N LEU A 327 -2.46 7.26 -17.41
CA LEU A 327 -1.14 6.76 -17.81
C LEU A 327 -0.97 5.28 -17.42
N SER A 328 -1.34 4.93 -16.19
CA SER A 328 -1.33 3.55 -15.68
C SER A 328 -2.14 2.61 -16.58
N HIS A 329 -3.42 2.91 -16.82
CA HIS A 329 -4.28 2.01 -17.59
C HIS A 329 -4.04 2.05 -19.11
N GLY A 330 -3.53 3.17 -19.65
CA GLY A 330 -3.39 3.35 -21.09
C GLY A 330 -2.03 2.98 -21.66
N ALA A 331 -0.96 3.19 -20.89
CA ALA A 331 0.41 2.97 -21.35
C ALA A 331 1.07 1.76 -20.69
N PHE A 332 0.81 1.52 -19.40
CA PHE A 332 1.55 0.48 -18.68
C PHE A 332 1.10 -0.94 -19.00
N ASP A 333 -0.09 -1.16 -19.57
CA ASP A 333 -0.44 -2.47 -20.14
C ASP A 333 0.59 -2.92 -21.19
N LYS A 334 1.02 -2.00 -22.06
CA LYS A 334 2.07 -2.27 -23.06
C LYS A 334 3.47 -2.40 -22.45
N VAL A 335 3.71 -1.68 -21.35
CA VAL A 335 4.99 -1.80 -20.61
C VAL A 335 5.06 -3.18 -19.97
N ASP A 336 3.97 -3.65 -19.37
CA ASP A 336 3.91 -4.98 -18.75
C ASP A 336 4.15 -6.09 -19.80
N ASP A 337 3.54 -5.99 -20.99
CA ASP A 337 3.81 -6.90 -22.11
C ASP A 337 5.31 -6.90 -22.50
N LEU A 338 5.89 -5.71 -22.70
CA LEU A 338 7.31 -5.59 -23.05
C LEU A 338 8.23 -6.11 -21.93
N MET A 339 7.85 -5.93 -20.67
CA MET A 339 8.62 -6.44 -19.53
C MET A 339 8.66 -7.96 -19.52
N LEU A 340 7.62 -8.64 -20.01
CA LEU A 340 7.62 -10.09 -20.22
C LEU A 340 8.53 -10.52 -21.38
N GLU A 341 8.74 -9.67 -22.39
CA GLU A 341 9.68 -9.95 -23.50
C GLU A 341 11.16 -9.78 -23.09
N ILE A 342 11.44 -8.96 -22.07
CA ILE A 342 12.80 -8.70 -21.59
C ILE A 342 13.38 -9.90 -20.81
N ILE A 343 12.52 -10.72 -20.19
CA ILE A 343 12.90 -11.85 -19.33
C ILE A 343 12.93 -13.18 -20.09
#